data_AF-A0A378TD19-F1
#
_entry.id   AF-A0A378TD19-F1
#
_cell.length_a   1.000
_cell.length_b   1.000
_cell.length_c   1.000
_cell.angle_alpha   90.00
_cell.angle_beta   90.00
_cell.angle_gamma   90.00
#
_symmetry.space_group_name_H-M   'P 1'
#
loop_
_entity.id
_entity.type
_entity.pdbx_description
1 polymer ?
#
loop_
_entity_poly.entity_id
_entity_poly.type
_entity_poly.pdbx_seq_one_letter_code
_entity_poly.pdbx_strand_id
1 'polypeptide(L)'
;MSVTENVVYRTLPDAGSITYRSIPGGCSGVADSLAQARVRYRGELTALLDVDRHELPPVVEHVEAKVAGMWVRSRVGAVHRDRLTDRMFLQRLLGPGELQDQIRTYVTDVDAVVVLAEPEDPVATVLDQMDRDDAVVVTFPDDRAGLSWTAIHGPSASGAEELPVARVAPGLRDCPIEAFVHTCAGGTQAVRLGPWDLARAS
;
A
#
# COMPACT_ATOMS: atom_id res chain seq x y z
N MET A 1 16.74 -17.05 0.05
CA MET A 1 15.30 -16.95 0.34
C MET A 1 14.71 -16.10 -0.77
N SER A 2 13.72 -16.58 -1.53
CA SER A 2 13.09 -15.75 -2.57
C SER A 2 12.23 -14.69 -1.90
N VAL A 3 12.57 -13.42 -2.11
CA VAL A 3 11.73 -12.29 -1.72
C VAL A 3 10.39 -12.42 -2.44
N THR A 4 9.28 -12.17 -1.74
CA THR A 4 7.95 -12.16 -2.37
C THR A 4 7.81 -10.88 -3.18
N GLU A 5 7.41 -11.00 -4.45
CA GLU A 5 7.14 -9.84 -5.29
C GLU A 5 5.69 -9.36 -5.08
N ASN A 6 5.50 -8.05 -4.97
CA ASN A 6 4.19 -7.41 -5.03
C ASN A 6 4.03 -6.75 -6.39
N VAL A 7 2.88 -6.92 -7.03
CA VAL A 7 2.55 -6.20 -8.26
C VAL A 7 1.24 -5.46 -8.11
N VAL A 8 1.25 -4.18 -8.46
CA VAL A 8 0.11 -3.28 -8.34
C VAL A 8 -0.40 -2.94 -9.73
N TYR A 9 -1.67 -3.23 -10.00
CA TYR A 9 -2.36 -2.89 -11.24
C TYR A 9 -3.28 -1.70 -11.04
N ARG A 10 -3.19 -0.68 -11.88
CA ARG A 10 -4.02 0.53 -11.81
C ARG A 10 -4.68 0.81 -13.17
N THR A 11 -5.98 1.04 -13.16
CA THR A 11 -6.71 1.43 -14.38
C THR A 11 -6.55 2.92 -14.63
N LEU A 12 -6.06 3.28 -15.82
CA LEU A 12 -5.98 4.67 -16.26
C LEU A 12 -7.35 5.18 -16.74
N PRO A 13 -7.79 6.37 -16.29
CA PRO A 13 -9.12 6.91 -16.61
C PRO A 13 -9.39 7.10 -18.11
N ASP A 14 -8.37 7.49 -18.89
CA ASP A 14 -8.59 8.05 -20.23
C ASP A 14 -8.61 7.01 -21.36
N ALA A 15 -8.08 5.81 -21.13
CA ALA A 15 -7.93 4.79 -22.17
C ALA A 15 -8.43 3.39 -21.76
N GLY A 16 -8.79 3.19 -20.49
CA GLY A 16 -9.06 1.85 -19.95
C GLY A 16 -7.83 0.94 -19.90
N SER A 17 -6.66 1.46 -20.24
CA SER A 17 -5.39 0.75 -20.12
C SER A 17 -5.02 0.54 -18.65
N ILE A 18 -4.30 -0.54 -18.41
CA ILE A 18 -3.82 -0.95 -17.09
C ILE A 18 -2.34 -0.67 -17.01
N THR A 19 -1.92 0.15 -16.06
CA THR A 19 -0.51 0.21 -15.65
C THR A 19 -0.22 -0.89 -14.64
N TYR A 20 1.00 -1.40 -14.64
CA TYR A 20 1.50 -2.26 -13.58
C TYR A 20 2.85 -1.76 -13.08
N ARG A 21 3.12 -2.00 -11.80
CA ARG A 21 4.40 -1.74 -11.15
C ARG A 21 4.66 -2.84 -10.12
N SER A 22 5.86 -3.41 -10.10
CA SER A 22 6.29 -4.40 -9.12
C SER A 22 7.22 -3.83 -8.06
N ILE A 23 7.15 -4.39 -6.86
CA ILE A 23 7.87 -3.99 -5.66
C ILE A 23 8.36 -5.28 -4.97
N PRO A 24 9.66 -5.43 -4.67
CA PRO A 24 10.75 -4.49 -4.94
C PRO A 24 11.32 -4.58 -6.37
N GLY A 25 10.92 -5.58 -7.18
CA GLY A 25 11.58 -5.87 -8.47
C GLY A 25 11.57 -4.74 -9.51
N GLY A 26 10.72 -3.72 -9.36
CA GLY A 26 10.74 -2.51 -10.19
C GLY A 26 10.25 -2.70 -11.63
N CYS A 27 9.70 -3.87 -11.98
CA CYS A 27 9.09 -4.08 -13.29
C CYS A 27 7.90 -3.13 -13.43
N SER A 28 7.81 -2.40 -14.54
CA SER A 28 6.69 -1.49 -14.77
C SER A 28 6.34 -1.38 -16.23
N GLY A 29 5.06 -1.14 -16.51
CA GLY A 29 4.58 -1.03 -17.88
C GLY A 29 3.10 -0.71 -17.97
N VAL A 30 2.61 -0.71 -19.20
CA VAL A 30 1.21 -0.46 -19.56
C VAL A 30 0.71 -1.57 -20.47
N ALA A 31 -0.56 -1.95 -20.34
CA ALA A 31 -1.23 -2.90 -21.21
C ALA A 31 -2.70 -2.53 -21.43
N ASP A 32 -3.34 -3.09 -22.45
CA ASP A 32 -4.74 -2.75 -22.78
C ASP A 32 -5.76 -3.48 -21.90
N SER A 33 -5.31 -4.45 -21.10
CA SER A 33 -6.17 -5.20 -20.18
C SER A 33 -5.36 -5.80 -19.04
N LEU A 34 -6.05 -6.17 -17.95
CA LEU A 34 -5.42 -6.82 -16.79
C LEU A 34 -4.76 -8.16 -17.15
N ALA A 35 -5.37 -8.92 -18.05
CA ALA A 35 -4.81 -10.19 -18.53
C ALA A 35 -3.48 -9.97 -19.28
N GLN A 36 -3.43 -8.96 -20.16
CA GLN A 36 -2.18 -8.61 -20.84
C GLN A 36 -1.14 -8.04 -19.87
N ALA A 37 -1.54 -7.20 -18.91
CA ALA A 37 -0.63 -6.67 -17.89
C ALA A 37 0.05 -7.80 -17.10
N ARG A 38 -0.72 -8.83 -16.69
CA ARG A 38 -0.18 -10.02 -16.00
C ARG A 38 0.84 -10.79 -16.85
N VAL A 39 0.55 -10.98 -18.13
CA VAL A 39 1.46 -11.67 -19.06
C VAL A 39 2.75 -10.87 -19.25
N ARG A 40 2.64 -9.56 -19.50
CA ARG A 40 3.80 -8.66 -19.67
C ARG A 40 4.66 -8.62 -18.41
N TYR A 41 4.05 -8.37 -17.26
CA TYR A 41 4.74 -8.39 -15.97
C TYR A 41 5.49 -9.71 -15.73
N ARG A 42 4.84 -10.87 -15.91
CA ARG A 42 5.50 -12.16 -15.70
C ARG A 42 6.66 -12.37 -16.66
N GLY A 43 6.53 -11.97 -17.93
CA GLY A 43 7.60 -12.04 -18.91
C GLY A 43 8.79 -11.14 -18.56
N GLU A 44 8.52 -9.91 -18.12
CA GLU A 44 9.55 -8.99 -17.64
C GLU A 44 10.26 -9.51 -16.39
N LEU A 45 9.51 -10.07 -15.43
CA LEU A 45 10.10 -10.63 -14.21
C LEU A 45 10.97 -11.85 -14.52
N THR A 46 10.55 -12.75 -15.44
CA THR A 46 11.41 -13.86 -15.87
C THR A 46 12.70 -13.38 -16.53
N ALA A 47 12.60 -12.33 -17.37
CA ALA A 47 13.77 -11.76 -18.04
C ALA A 47 14.70 -11.02 -17.06
N LEU A 48 14.14 -10.33 -16.07
CA LEU A 48 14.89 -9.60 -15.05
C LEU A 48 15.67 -10.55 -14.13
N LEU A 49 15.04 -11.65 -13.72
CA LEU A 49 15.64 -12.63 -12.82
C LEU A 49 16.48 -13.69 -13.54
N ASP A 50 16.41 -13.75 -14.88
CA ASP A 50 17.03 -14.78 -15.71
C ASP A 50 16.65 -16.21 -15.28
N VAL A 51 15.34 -16.42 -15.05
CA VAL A 51 14.78 -17.70 -14.57
C VAL A 51 13.61 -18.16 -15.43
N ASP A 52 13.31 -19.45 -15.37
CA ASP A 52 12.11 -19.98 -15.99
C ASP A 52 10.83 -19.55 -15.24
N ARG A 53 9.71 -19.54 -15.96
CA ARG A 53 8.39 -19.17 -15.40
C ARG A 53 7.98 -19.96 -14.15
N HIS A 54 8.49 -21.19 -13.98
CA HIS A 54 8.15 -22.08 -12.85
C HIS A 54 9.04 -21.80 -11.63
N GLU A 55 10.12 -21.05 -11.81
CA GLU A 55 11.09 -20.66 -10.79
C GLU A 55 10.85 -19.22 -10.30
N LEU A 56 9.84 -18.54 -10.86
CA LEU A 56 9.43 -17.22 -10.41
C LEU A 56 9.10 -17.22 -8.91
N PRO A 57 9.48 -16.17 -8.18
CA PRO A 57 9.10 -16.02 -6.79
C PRO A 57 7.56 -15.95 -6.65
N PRO A 58 7.03 -16.22 -5.45
CA PRO A 58 5.65 -15.93 -5.14
C PRO A 58 5.32 -14.47 -5.46
N VAL A 59 4.18 -14.25 -6.12
CA VAL A 59 3.67 -12.91 -6.47
C VAL A 59 2.37 -12.64 -5.72
N VAL A 60 2.30 -11.51 -5.04
CA VAL A 60 1.07 -10.94 -4.50
C VAL A 60 0.54 -9.88 -5.46
N GLU A 61 -0.64 -10.11 -6.01
CA GLU A 61 -1.28 -9.17 -6.93
C GLU A 61 -2.21 -8.22 -6.17
N HIS A 62 -2.15 -6.94 -6.53
CA HIS A 62 -2.98 -5.87 -5.99
C HIS A 62 -3.66 -5.09 -7.12
N VAL A 63 -4.85 -4.59 -6.88
CA VAL A 63 -5.57 -3.70 -7.80
C VAL A 63 -5.88 -2.40 -7.09
N GLU A 64 -5.63 -1.29 -7.77
CA GLU A 64 -5.97 0.06 -7.33
C GLU A 64 -7.14 0.63 -8.12
N ALA A 65 -8.09 1.22 -7.38
CA ALA A 65 -9.23 1.93 -7.96
C ALA A 65 -9.45 3.25 -7.22
N LYS A 66 -9.92 4.29 -7.92
CA LYS A 66 -10.32 5.54 -7.28
C LYS A 66 -11.69 5.37 -6.60
N VAL A 67 -11.76 5.71 -5.32
CA VAL A 67 -12.99 5.78 -4.53
C VAL A 67 -13.03 7.16 -3.87
N ALA A 68 -14.08 7.94 -4.15
CA ALA A 68 -14.24 9.30 -3.65
C ALA A 68 -12.98 10.20 -3.80
N GLY A 69 -12.28 10.03 -4.93
CA GLY A 69 -11.08 10.81 -5.27
C GLY A 69 -9.77 10.32 -4.67
N MET A 70 -9.76 9.26 -3.85
CA MET A 70 -8.54 8.65 -3.32
C MET A 70 -8.32 7.27 -3.93
N TRP A 71 -7.05 6.87 -4.11
CA TRP A 71 -6.73 5.51 -4.54
C TRP A 71 -6.99 4.54 -3.40
N VAL A 72 -7.60 3.40 -3.68
CA VAL A 72 -7.79 2.30 -2.73
C VAL A 72 -7.16 1.06 -3.33
N ARG A 73 -6.32 0.37 -2.56
CA ARG A 73 -5.66 -0.85 -2.98
C ARG A 73 -6.28 -2.07 -2.31
N SER A 74 -6.56 -3.07 -3.13
CA SER A 74 -7.13 -4.34 -2.70
C SER A 74 -6.26 -5.49 -3.19
N ARG A 75 -5.94 -6.42 -2.29
CA ARG A 75 -5.24 -7.66 -2.64
C ARG A 75 -6.17 -8.57 -3.44
N VAL A 76 -5.69 -9.06 -4.58
CA VAL A 76 -6.42 -10.01 -5.43
C VAL A 76 -6.46 -11.37 -4.73
N GLY A 77 -7.63 -11.99 -4.71
CA GLY A 77 -7.80 -13.33 -4.14
C GLY A 77 -7.83 -13.36 -2.60
N ALA A 78 -7.97 -12.22 -1.92
CA ALA A 78 -8.26 -12.20 -0.50
C ALA A 78 -9.66 -12.80 -0.23
N VAL A 79 -9.68 -14.03 0.32
CA VAL A 79 -10.92 -14.78 0.59
C VAL A 79 -11.53 -14.43 1.96
N HIS A 80 -10.73 -13.89 2.88
CA HIS A 80 -11.11 -13.75 4.29
C HIS A 80 -11.74 -12.40 4.68
N ARG A 81 -11.90 -11.44 3.75
CA ARG A 81 -12.52 -10.14 4.07
C ARG A 81 -13.99 -10.07 3.71
N ASP A 82 -14.79 -9.61 4.67
CA ASP A 82 -16.18 -9.26 4.42
C ASP A 82 -16.26 -7.96 3.61
N ARG A 83 -16.62 -8.12 2.33
CA ARG A 83 -16.74 -7.02 1.37
C ARG A 83 -17.77 -5.96 1.77
N LEU A 84 -18.81 -6.33 2.54
CA LEU A 84 -19.80 -5.36 3.00
C LEU A 84 -19.22 -4.47 4.08
N THR A 85 -18.49 -5.07 5.02
CA THR A 85 -17.76 -4.36 6.07
C THR A 85 -16.69 -3.43 5.48
N ASP A 86 -15.86 -3.92 4.55
CA ASP A 86 -14.87 -3.11 3.84
C ASP A 86 -15.52 -1.91 3.13
N ARG A 87 -16.66 -2.13 2.48
CA ARG A 87 -17.39 -1.07 1.79
C ARG A 87 -17.89 0.00 2.76
N MET A 88 -18.45 -0.39 3.91
CA MET A 88 -18.88 0.55 4.94
C MET A 88 -17.69 1.33 5.52
N PHE A 89 -16.56 0.66 5.75
CA PHE A 89 -15.33 1.31 6.19
C PHE A 89 -14.84 2.37 5.21
N LEU A 90 -14.74 2.03 3.93
CA LEU A 90 -14.34 2.97 2.89
C LEU A 90 -15.34 4.12 2.74
N GLN A 91 -16.64 3.86 2.89
CA GLN A 91 -17.65 4.93 2.86
C GLN A 91 -17.51 5.90 4.03
N ARG A 92 -17.19 5.41 5.23
CA ARG A 92 -16.96 6.25 6.40
C ARG A 92 -15.66 7.04 6.29
N LEU A 93 -14.59 6.42 5.80
CA LEU A 93 -13.25 7.02 5.68
C LEU A 93 -13.18 8.04 4.54
N LEU A 94 -13.74 7.69 3.38
CA LEU A 94 -13.60 8.43 2.13
C LEU A 94 -14.84 9.25 1.77
N GLY A 95 -15.91 9.12 2.54
CA GLY A 95 -17.09 9.97 2.42
C GLY A 95 -16.74 11.43 2.72
N PRO A 96 -17.44 12.41 2.11
CA PRO A 96 -17.25 13.82 2.42
C PRO A 96 -17.42 14.07 3.92
N GLY A 97 -16.43 14.72 4.54
CA GLY A 97 -16.46 15.05 5.96
C GLY A 97 -15.06 15.27 6.55
N GLU A 98 -15.06 15.60 7.85
CA GLU A 98 -13.85 15.96 8.61
C GLU A 98 -12.73 14.92 8.52
N LEU A 99 -13.08 13.63 8.53
CA LEU A 99 -12.11 12.54 8.42
C LEU A 99 -11.39 12.53 7.07
N GLN A 100 -12.12 12.72 5.98
CA GLN A 100 -11.53 12.80 4.64
C GLN A 100 -10.65 14.06 4.50
N ASP A 101 -11.11 15.20 5.03
CA ASP A 101 -10.35 16.46 5.00
C ASP A 101 -9.06 16.35 5.82
N GLN A 102 -9.12 15.67 6.96
CA GLN A 102 -7.96 15.39 7.79
C GLN A 102 -6.95 14.51 7.06
N ILE A 103 -7.37 13.39 6.45
CA ILE A 103 -6.48 12.53 5.68
C ILE A 103 -5.80 13.32 4.57
N ARG A 104 -6.58 14.08 3.79
CA ARG A 104 -6.07 14.89 2.67
C ARG A 104 -5.00 15.88 3.11
N THR A 105 -5.11 16.44 4.32
CA THR A 105 -4.09 17.33 4.87
C THR A 105 -2.72 16.63 4.97
N TYR A 106 -2.69 15.37 5.42
CA TYR A 106 -1.44 14.62 5.59
C TYR A 106 -0.88 14.03 4.30
N VAL A 107 -1.72 13.80 3.30
CA VAL A 107 -1.31 13.26 2.00
C VAL A 107 -1.39 14.28 0.86
N THR A 108 -1.28 15.57 1.19
CA THR A 108 -1.24 16.64 0.19
C THR A 108 -0.01 16.44 -0.71
N ASP A 109 -0.17 16.68 -2.01
CA ASP A 109 0.89 16.59 -3.03
C ASP A 109 1.53 15.20 -3.20
N VAL A 110 0.84 14.15 -2.76
CA VAL A 110 1.23 12.76 -3.02
C VAL A 110 0.02 11.94 -3.46
N ASP A 111 0.26 11.01 -4.40
CA ASP A 111 -0.73 10.05 -4.87
C ASP A 111 -0.91 8.92 -3.84
N ALA A 112 -1.37 9.27 -2.64
CA ALA A 112 -1.52 8.31 -1.56
C ALA A 112 -2.58 7.25 -1.87
N VAL A 113 -2.31 6.04 -1.41
CA VAL A 113 -3.21 4.91 -1.56
C VAL A 113 -3.71 4.42 -0.21
N VAL A 114 -5.01 4.18 -0.13
CA VAL A 114 -5.67 3.65 1.05
C VAL A 114 -5.56 2.13 1.04
N VAL A 115 -5.03 1.56 2.11
CA VAL A 115 -4.92 0.12 2.33
C VAL A 115 -5.74 -0.23 3.57
N LEU A 116 -6.74 -1.09 3.37
CA LEU A 116 -7.44 -1.74 4.46
C LEU A 116 -6.55 -2.83 5.05
N ALA A 117 -6.42 -2.86 6.37
CA ALA A 117 -5.64 -3.86 7.08
C ALA A 117 -6.42 -4.43 8.27
N GLU A 118 -6.05 -5.62 8.72
CA GLU A 118 -6.51 -6.11 10.02
C GLU A 118 -5.64 -5.51 11.14
N PRO A 119 -6.19 -5.28 12.34
CA PRO A 119 -5.44 -4.75 13.49
C PRO A 119 -4.19 -5.58 13.82
N GLU A 120 -4.31 -6.90 13.73
CA GLU A 120 -3.27 -7.90 14.00
C GLU A 120 -2.31 -8.15 12.84
N ASP A 121 -2.61 -7.63 11.63
CA ASP A 121 -1.71 -7.80 10.50
C ASP A 121 -0.34 -7.17 10.83
N PRO A 122 0.77 -7.84 10.50
CA PRO A 122 2.09 -7.25 10.64
C PRO A 122 2.23 -6.01 9.75
N VAL A 123 2.91 -4.98 10.23
CA VAL A 123 3.23 -3.76 9.44
C VAL A 123 3.96 -4.11 8.14
N ALA A 124 4.74 -5.20 8.10
CA ALA A 124 5.35 -5.73 6.87
C ALA A 124 4.36 -5.87 5.71
N THR A 125 3.11 -6.26 5.98
CA THR A 125 2.07 -6.43 4.96
C THR A 125 1.76 -5.14 4.20
N VAL A 126 1.98 -3.98 4.83
CA VAL A 126 1.88 -2.65 4.20
C VAL A 126 3.21 -2.24 3.59
N LEU A 127 4.32 -2.41 4.31
CA LEU A 127 5.62 -1.94 3.85
C LEU A 127 6.11 -2.68 2.60
N ASP A 128 5.79 -3.97 2.44
CA ASP A 128 6.23 -4.78 1.29
C ASP A 128 5.60 -4.39 -0.04
N GLN A 129 4.53 -3.61 0.03
CA GLN A 129 3.84 -3.08 -1.14
C GLN A 129 4.09 -1.58 -1.32
N MET A 130 5.08 -1.00 -0.64
CA MET A 130 5.47 0.41 -0.77
C MET A 130 6.84 0.55 -1.44
N ASP A 131 6.92 1.44 -2.42
CA ASP A 131 8.19 1.98 -2.89
C ASP A 131 8.58 3.22 -2.06
N ARG A 132 9.81 3.71 -2.25
CA ARG A 132 10.39 4.83 -1.51
C ARG A 132 9.65 6.14 -1.68
N ASP A 133 8.98 6.30 -2.80
CA ASP A 133 8.24 7.50 -3.19
C ASP A 133 6.74 7.40 -2.88
N ASP A 134 6.26 6.24 -2.40
CA ASP A 134 4.86 6.01 -2.13
C ASP A 134 4.43 6.61 -0.78
N ALA A 135 3.16 7.01 -0.69
CA ALA A 135 2.48 7.23 0.58
C ALA A 135 1.26 6.30 0.68
N VAL A 136 1.06 5.70 1.84
CA VAL A 136 -0.06 4.79 2.11
C VAL A 136 -0.85 5.29 3.31
N VAL A 137 -2.17 5.36 3.19
CA VAL A 137 -3.09 5.53 4.31
C VAL A 137 -3.55 4.14 4.74
N VAL A 138 -3.03 3.67 5.87
CA VAL A 138 -3.47 2.40 6.46
C VAL A 138 -4.70 2.67 7.29
N THR A 139 -5.73 1.84 7.16
CA THR A 139 -6.94 1.94 7.98
C THR A 139 -7.44 0.56 8.38
N PHE A 140 -7.97 0.46 9.60
CA PHE A 140 -8.36 -0.79 10.24
C PHE A 140 -9.50 -0.55 11.25
N PRO A 141 -10.32 -1.58 11.55
CA PRO A 141 -11.30 -1.52 12.62
C PRO A 141 -10.63 -1.26 13.98
N ASP A 142 -11.14 -0.30 14.75
CA ASP A 142 -10.62 0.00 16.10
C ASP A 142 -11.77 -0.11 17.09
N ASP A 143 -11.65 -0.99 18.09
CA ASP A 143 -12.70 -1.22 19.09
C ASP A 143 -13.03 0.02 19.93
N ARG A 144 -12.12 0.99 20.04
CA ARG A 144 -12.28 2.22 20.82
C ARG A 144 -12.87 3.36 20.00
N ALA A 145 -12.38 3.55 18.77
CA ALA A 145 -12.77 4.66 17.90
C ALA A 145 -13.81 4.26 16.81
N GLY A 146 -14.07 2.96 16.66
CA GLY A 146 -14.78 2.34 15.55
C GLY A 146 -13.92 2.21 14.29
N LEU A 147 -13.05 3.18 14.01
CA LEU A 147 -12.16 3.22 12.85
C LEU A 147 -10.90 4.01 13.21
N SER A 148 -9.74 3.43 12.93
CA SER A 148 -8.45 4.12 13.04
C SER A 148 -7.72 4.13 11.71
N TRP A 149 -6.83 5.09 11.55
CA TRP A 149 -6.00 5.24 10.37
C TRP A 149 -4.67 5.89 10.69
N THR A 150 -3.70 5.75 9.80
CA THR A 150 -2.45 6.52 9.81
C THR A 150 -1.88 6.61 8.39
N ALA A 151 -1.24 7.72 8.06
CA ALA A 151 -0.47 7.86 6.82
C ALA A 151 1.00 7.47 7.04
N ILE A 152 1.51 6.59 6.19
CA ILE A 152 2.90 6.16 6.15
C ILE A 152 3.51 6.68 4.85
N HIS A 153 4.47 7.59 4.97
CA HIS A 153 5.19 8.13 3.82
C HIS A 153 6.51 7.38 3.66
N GLY A 154 6.81 6.96 2.44
CA GLY A 154 8.14 6.50 2.07
C GLY A 154 9.20 7.59 2.33
N PRO A 155 10.48 7.21 2.46
CA PRO A 155 11.56 8.14 2.77
C PRO A 155 11.70 9.27 1.74
N SER A 156 11.34 9.00 0.48
CA SER A 156 11.47 9.91 -0.66
C SER A 156 10.13 10.44 -1.16
N ALA A 157 9.01 10.04 -0.53
CA ALA A 157 7.67 10.45 -0.95
C ALA A 157 7.51 11.98 -0.91
N SER A 158 6.86 12.52 -1.94
CA SER A 158 6.39 13.91 -1.93
C SER A 158 5.33 14.10 -0.82
N GLY A 159 5.08 15.34 -0.42
CA GLY A 159 4.12 15.68 0.64
C GLY A 159 4.77 16.27 1.89
N ALA A 160 4.03 16.32 2.99
CA ALA A 160 4.39 17.09 4.18
C ALA A 160 5.84 16.86 4.65
N GLU A 161 6.63 17.95 4.66
CA GLU A 161 8.06 17.92 5.01
C GLU A 161 8.29 17.77 6.52
N GLU A 162 7.32 18.21 7.34
CA GLU A 162 7.41 18.22 8.81
C GLU A 162 6.79 16.98 9.48
N LEU A 163 6.81 15.83 8.81
CA LEU A 163 6.32 14.59 9.42
C LEU A 163 7.33 14.01 10.42
N PRO A 164 6.88 13.52 11.58
CA PRO A 164 7.76 12.79 12.49
C PRO A 164 8.34 11.57 11.76
N VAL A 165 9.65 11.41 11.88
CA VAL A 165 10.35 10.27 11.29
C VAL A 165 10.19 9.06 12.21
N ALA A 166 9.41 8.07 11.77
CA ALA A 166 9.31 6.79 12.45
C ALA A 166 10.60 6.02 12.21
N ARG A 167 11.48 5.97 13.23
CA ARG A 167 12.63 5.07 13.21
C ARG A 167 12.14 3.66 13.50
N VAL A 168 12.34 2.75 12.55
CA VAL A 168 12.03 1.32 12.69
C VAL A 168 12.89 0.74 13.82
N ALA A 169 12.31 0.60 15.00
CA ALA A 169 12.90 -0.23 16.04
C ALA A 169 13.03 -1.68 15.51
N PRO A 170 14.05 -2.45 15.94
CA PRO A 170 14.11 -3.88 15.63
C PRO A 170 12.77 -4.54 15.96
N GLY A 171 12.11 -5.14 14.96
CA GLY A 171 10.79 -5.76 15.11
C GLY A 171 9.58 -4.95 14.63
N LEU A 172 9.74 -3.73 14.08
CA LEU A 172 8.58 -2.98 13.55
C LEU A 172 7.80 -3.79 12.50
N ARG A 173 8.52 -4.48 11.61
CA ARG A 173 7.90 -5.24 10.51
C ARG A 173 6.97 -6.34 11.04
N ASP A 174 7.29 -6.90 12.20
CA ASP A 174 6.49 -7.92 12.88
C ASP A 174 5.48 -7.30 13.87
N CYS A 175 5.52 -5.98 14.07
CA CYS A 175 4.59 -5.25 14.93
C CYS A 175 3.19 -5.30 14.31
N PRO A 176 2.13 -5.56 15.09
CA PRO A 176 0.76 -5.38 14.65
C PRO A 176 0.48 -3.94 14.23
N ILE A 177 -0.37 -3.75 13.22
CA ILE A 177 -0.75 -2.43 12.73
C ILE A 177 -1.39 -1.57 13.81
N GLU A 178 -2.28 -2.13 14.64
CA GLU A 178 -2.89 -1.39 15.75
C GLU A 178 -1.83 -0.87 16.72
N ALA A 179 -0.89 -1.75 17.10
CA ALA A 179 0.21 -1.38 17.98
C ALA A 179 1.07 -0.27 17.36
N PHE A 180 1.44 -0.39 16.08
CA PHE A 180 2.19 0.63 15.35
C PHE A 180 1.51 1.99 15.36
N VAL A 181 0.21 2.04 15.05
CA VAL A 181 -0.56 3.29 15.03
C VAL A 181 -0.62 3.92 16.43
N HIS A 182 -0.74 3.12 17.49
CA HIS A 182 -0.76 3.63 18.86
C HIS A 182 0.62 4.01 19.42
N THR A 183 1.69 3.33 19.02
CA THR A 183 3.04 3.55 19.58
C THR A 183 3.89 4.53 18.79
N CYS A 184 3.88 4.43 17.46
CA CYS A 184 4.80 5.17 16.60
C CYS A 184 4.23 6.52 16.17
N ALA A 185 2.91 6.62 16.07
CA ALA A 185 2.29 7.87 15.66
C ALA A 185 2.33 8.91 16.79
N GLY A 186 2.47 8.52 18.06
CA GLY A 186 2.69 9.47 19.17
C GLY A 186 1.61 10.56 19.31
N GLY A 187 0.41 10.31 18.78
CA GLY A 187 -0.69 11.27 18.67
C GLY A 187 -0.78 12.02 17.32
N THR A 188 0.21 11.87 16.43
CA THR A 188 0.16 12.33 15.04
C THR A 188 -0.52 11.30 14.15
N GLN A 189 -1.20 11.75 13.08
CA GLN A 189 -1.91 10.86 12.15
C GLN A 189 -1.04 10.41 10.96
N ALA A 190 0.24 10.81 10.93
CA ALA A 190 1.13 10.54 9.81
C ALA A 190 2.59 10.46 10.24
N VAL A 191 3.35 9.57 9.59
CA VAL A 191 4.78 9.38 9.83
C VAL A 191 5.54 9.23 8.52
N ARG A 192 6.82 9.60 8.52
CA ARG A 192 7.75 9.32 7.42
C ARG A 192 8.73 8.22 7.81
N LEU A 193 8.94 7.25 6.94
CA LEU A 193 9.93 6.18 7.14
C LEU A 193 11.34 6.72 6.92
N GLY A 194 12.30 6.18 7.66
CA GLY A 194 13.71 6.45 7.43
C GLY A 194 14.27 5.76 6.16
N PRO A 195 15.44 6.19 5.65
CA PRO A 195 16.00 5.69 4.39
C PRO A 195 16.28 4.18 4.33
N TRP A 196 16.53 3.57 5.49
CA TRP A 196 16.92 2.15 5.63
C TRP A 196 15.73 1.22 5.89
N ASP A 197 14.54 1.80 6.01
CA ASP A 197 13.38 1.14 6.60
C ASP A 197 12.58 0.35 5.57
N LEU A 198 12.70 0.71 4.28
CA LEU A 198 12.22 -0.08 3.14
C LEU A 198 13.28 -1.05 2.61
N ALA A 199 14.57 -0.74 2.76
CA ALA A 199 15.68 -1.49 2.15
C ALA A 199 16.02 -2.82 2.84
N ARG A 200 15.34 -3.19 3.94
CA ARG A 200 15.51 -4.49 4.61
C ARG A 200 14.56 -5.58 4.09
N ALA A 201 13.87 -5.32 2.98
CA ALA A 201 12.99 -6.26 2.29
C ALA A 201 13.44 -6.59 0.85
N SER A 202 14.60 -6.08 0.41
CA SER A 202 15.21 -6.37 -0.90
C SER A 202 16.44 -7.25 -0.79
#